data_AF-A0A6A5TD88-F1
#
_entry.id   AF-A0A6A5TD88-F1
#
_cell.length_a   1.000
_cell.length_b   1.000
_cell.length_c   1.000
_cell.angle_alpha   90.00
_cell.angle_beta   90.00
_cell.angle_gamma   90.00
#
_symmetry.space_group_name_H-M   'P 1'
#
loop_
_entity.id
_entity.type
_entity.pdbx_description
1 polymer ?
#
loop_
_entity_poly.entity_id
_entity_poly.type
_entity_poly.pdbx_seq_one_letter_code
_entity_poly.pdbx_strand_id
1 'polypeptide(L)'
;MWFLLTNLAFALVASCAAASPKSNDGYISKDPFHKNAECAPLAPGNSPPSQYWLEGIEHNGQSSYLKGSLKASYTVFRHVVKDFGADNTGKTDATAAIQKAITNGAGNTDRASGTLGHTSQPAFVYLPSGTYLISKTLQLYVCTIIIGDPTNPPVLKAAATFTGNAMVNGRDPKHPSLGMFYAGMWNIVFDTTSVASSKGFAAVDWTVSQATQINNLRFQMPRGSNHTGVTCQNTFYSNLIVNDLVFEGGAYGINFPNGIQWAMKNITVRGTKVGIKTTGAHIIVQNSDFRDCTIAIDATAAQASFTVLDSTATNVDTFLLAADAKGVSTNNLILENIKNAGKTVVVGSSTVVQGNVVGQWSTGAQASYQNGKILSNPRPAPLLVNDKYFTMQQPTYEEYPLASFLNIKSVPDLAVHGDGTTDDTKNINAILQQYAGCKIIYFPAGTYIVSDTILIPPGSRITGDAWASTISAIGKTFADAKNLVAMVKVGERGSVGVAQISDLLLTTADILPGWRGALVEATQGTWMIGTSMEYHVLYHYNFQGAANVFTALQQTEMPYWQGVVPGTLAPWPWTQTR
;
A
#
# COMPACT_ATOMS: atom_id res chain seq x y z
N MET A 1 13.83 -21.07 13.24
CA MET A 1 14.79 -20.06 12.76
C MET A 1 14.43 -18.78 13.50
N TRP A 2 15.20 -18.40 14.52
CA TRP A 2 14.93 -17.21 15.32
C TRP A 2 15.31 -15.99 14.48
N PHE A 3 14.33 -15.25 13.97
CA PHE A 3 14.57 -13.93 13.39
C PHE A 3 14.85 -12.97 14.55
N LEU A 4 16.14 -12.64 14.78
CA LEU A 4 16.50 -11.45 15.55
C LEU A 4 16.20 -10.24 14.65
N LEU A 5 14.95 -9.77 14.70
CA LEU A 5 14.62 -8.42 14.28
C LEU A 5 14.98 -7.48 15.43
N THR A 6 16.11 -6.80 15.31
CA THR A 6 16.33 -5.59 16.11
C THR A 6 15.33 -4.54 15.60
N ASN A 7 14.24 -4.35 16.35
CA ASN A 7 13.29 -3.29 16.04
C ASN A 7 13.96 -1.94 16.28
N LEU A 8 14.23 -1.24 15.19
CA LEU A 8 14.64 0.15 15.20
C LEU A 8 13.35 0.97 15.21
N ALA A 9 13.00 1.53 16.36
CA ALA A 9 11.84 2.39 16.45
C ALA A 9 12.25 3.84 16.19
N PHE A 10 11.42 4.54 15.42
CA PHE A 10 11.60 5.95 15.12
C PHE A 10 10.32 6.71 15.48
N ALA A 11 10.44 8.01 15.76
CA ALA A 11 9.28 8.89 15.95
C ALA A 11 9.06 9.73 14.69
N LEU A 12 7.99 9.43 13.95
CA LEU A 12 7.33 10.39 13.07
C LEU A 12 6.34 11.17 13.93
N VAL A 13 6.46 12.49 13.98
CA VAL A 13 5.47 13.32 14.66
C VAL A 13 4.74 14.17 13.63
N ALA A 14 3.46 13.88 13.43
CA ALA A 14 2.55 14.78 12.74
C ALA A 14 1.96 15.76 13.76
N SER A 15 2.43 17.01 13.75
CA SER A 15 1.98 18.07 14.69
C SER A 15 0.91 18.99 14.09
N CYS A 16 0.53 18.75 12.83
CA CYS A 16 -0.46 19.50 12.09
C CYS A 16 -1.89 19.00 12.36
N ALA A 17 -2.86 19.91 12.34
CA ALA A 17 -4.27 19.54 12.30
C ALA A 17 -4.67 19.33 10.83
N ALA A 18 -5.08 18.12 10.47
CA ALA A 18 -5.76 17.90 9.19
C ALA A 18 -7.12 18.60 9.24
N ALA A 19 -7.42 19.44 8.24
CA ALA A 19 -8.78 19.89 8.01
C ALA A 19 -9.66 18.69 7.63
N SER A 20 -10.94 18.69 7.95
CA SER A 20 -11.83 17.64 7.44
C SER A 20 -11.84 17.67 5.91
N PRO A 21 -11.67 16.52 5.23
CA PRO A 21 -11.71 16.46 3.78
C PRO A 21 -13.09 16.92 3.29
N LYS A 22 -13.12 17.77 2.26
CA LYS A 22 -14.38 18.29 1.67
C LYS A 22 -14.83 17.48 0.44
N SER A 23 -13.94 16.69 -0.15
CA SER A 23 -14.19 15.79 -1.28
C SER A 23 -13.11 14.70 -1.31
N ASN A 24 -13.35 13.63 -2.07
CA ASN A 24 -12.34 12.59 -2.30
C ASN A 24 -11.12 13.11 -3.10
N ASP A 25 -11.29 14.20 -3.85
CA ASP A 25 -10.22 14.90 -4.57
C ASP A 25 -9.57 16.02 -3.72
N GLY A 26 -10.02 16.18 -2.47
CA GLY A 26 -9.97 17.43 -1.68
C GLY A 26 -8.60 17.94 -1.25
N TYR A 27 -7.51 17.21 -1.54
CA TYR A 27 -6.14 17.64 -1.25
C TYR A 27 -5.28 17.84 -2.51
N ILE A 28 -5.84 17.57 -3.69
CA ILE A 28 -5.11 17.62 -4.96
C ILE A 28 -5.04 19.04 -5.51
N SER A 29 -6.05 19.89 -5.28
CA SER A 29 -6.23 21.07 -6.13
C SER A 29 -6.00 22.46 -5.53
N LYS A 30 -5.99 22.69 -4.19
CA LYS A 30 -5.82 24.06 -3.65
C LYS A 30 -5.18 24.08 -2.26
N ASP A 31 -3.94 24.56 -2.18
CA ASP A 31 -3.34 25.02 -0.91
C ASP A 31 -3.51 26.55 -0.80
N PRO A 32 -4.39 27.06 0.09
CA PRO A 32 -4.55 28.49 0.30
C PRO A 32 -3.45 29.11 1.19
N PHE A 33 -2.52 28.32 1.75
CA PHE A 33 -1.49 28.78 2.70
C PHE A 33 -0.12 29.00 2.06
N HIS A 34 -0.10 29.72 0.93
CA HIS A 34 1.11 29.98 0.14
C HIS A 34 1.92 31.19 0.63
N LYS A 35 2.20 31.31 1.94
CA LYS A 35 2.83 32.54 2.48
C LYS A 35 4.36 32.60 2.39
N ASN A 36 5.06 31.48 2.19
CA ASN A 36 6.52 31.40 2.40
C ASN A 36 7.36 30.81 1.26
N ALA A 37 6.77 30.39 0.15
CA ALA A 37 7.55 29.76 -0.93
C ALA A 37 8.12 30.80 -1.91
N GLU A 38 9.37 30.62 -2.35
CA GLU A 38 10.09 31.56 -3.24
C GLU A 38 9.68 31.45 -4.72
N CYS A 39 8.63 30.69 -5.02
CA CYS A 39 8.25 30.26 -6.36
C CYS A 39 6.74 30.29 -6.57
N ALA A 40 6.31 30.13 -7.83
CA ALA A 40 4.91 30.07 -8.19
C ALA A 40 4.21 28.87 -7.53
N PRO A 41 2.95 29.01 -7.10
CA PRO A 41 2.17 27.91 -6.53
C PRO A 41 2.08 26.71 -7.45
N LEU A 42 2.23 25.53 -6.85
CA LEU A 42 2.04 24.26 -7.52
C LEU A 42 0.59 24.18 -8.02
N ALA A 43 0.43 24.04 -9.33
CA ALA A 43 -0.85 23.89 -9.99
C ALA A 43 -0.79 22.75 -11.01
N PRO A 44 -1.87 21.98 -11.17
CA PRO A 44 -1.95 21.00 -12.25
C PRO A 44 -1.87 21.71 -13.60
N GLY A 45 -1.42 20.99 -14.63
CA GLY A 45 -1.41 21.53 -15.99
C GLY A 45 -2.83 21.83 -16.49
N ASN A 46 -2.97 22.81 -17.39
CA ASN A 46 -4.25 23.10 -18.07
C ASN A 46 -4.69 21.96 -19.02
N SER A 47 -3.81 20.99 -19.28
CA SER A 47 -4.05 19.80 -20.09
C SER A 47 -3.20 18.66 -19.54
N PRO A 48 -3.61 17.39 -19.74
CA PRO A 48 -2.80 16.24 -19.36
C PRO A 48 -1.39 16.33 -19.96
N PRO A 49 -0.32 16.08 -19.18
CA PRO A 49 1.04 16.00 -19.72
C PRO A 49 1.15 14.96 -20.84
N SER A 50 1.98 15.23 -21.85
CA SER A 50 2.23 14.29 -22.95
C SER A 50 3.06 13.06 -22.54
N GLN A 51 3.67 13.11 -21.36
CA GLN A 51 4.52 12.05 -20.80
C GLN A 51 4.38 12.11 -19.28
N TYR A 52 4.30 10.94 -18.63
CA TYR A 52 4.32 10.86 -17.18
C TYR A 52 5.66 11.34 -16.61
N TRP A 53 5.62 12.13 -15.54
CA TRP A 53 6.81 12.79 -14.96
C TRP A 53 7.92 11.80 -14.62
N LEU A 54 7.55 10.61 -14.13
CA LEU A 54 8.51 9.60 -13.71
C LEU A 54 9.34 9.08 -14.89
N GLU A 55 8.84 9.15 -16.13
CA GLU A 55 9.62 8.73 -17.28
C GLU A 55 10.67 9.77 -17.71
N GLY A 56 10.40 11.04 -17.42
CA GLY A 56 11.23 12.16 -17.87
C GLY A 56 12.19 12.71 -16.81
N ILE A 57 11.95 12.42 -15.53
CA ILE A 57 12.80 12.90 -14.44
C ILE A 57 14.17 12.23 -14.46
N GLU A 58 15.21 12.94 -14.02
CA GLU A 58 16.54 12.35 -13.90
C GLU A 58 16.55 11.23 -12.86
N HIS A 59 17.02 10.03 -13.25
CA HIS A 59 17.17 8.88 -12.36
C HIS A 59 18.63 8.69 -11.92
N ASN A 60 19.05 9.48 -10.95
CA ASN A 60 20.38 9.41 -10.30
C ASN A 60 20.33 8.72 -8.90
N GLY A 61 19.40 7.76 -8.76
CA GLY A 61 19.26 6.92 -7.58
C GLY A 61 20.35 5.84 -7.49
N GLN A 62 20.55 5.30 -6.29
CA GLN A 62 21.55 4.26 -6.02
C GLN A 62 21.09 3.30 -4.92
N SER A 63 21.67 2.10 -4.91
CA SER A 63 21.63 1.23 -3.72
C SER A 63 22.81 1.54 -2.81
N SER A 64 22.57 2.23 -1.70
CA SER A 64 23.60 2.86 -0.88
C SER A 64 24.62 1.89 -0.29
N TYR A 65 24.20 0.67 0.06
CA TYR A 65 25.02 -0.32 0.76
C TYR A 65 25.71 -1.34 -0.12
N LEU A 66 25.48 -1.32 -1.45
CA LEU A 66 26.38 -1.99 -2.38
C LEU A 66 27.75 -1.30 -2.35
N LYS A 67 28.83 -2.03 -2.61
CA LYS A 67 30.20 -1.51 -2.52
C LYS A 67 30.94 -1.59 -3.84
N GLY A 68 31.86 -0.65 -4.07
CA GLY A 68 32.79 -0.67 -5.20
C GLY A 68 32.10 -0.81 -6.56
N SER A 69 32.61 -1.71 -7.39
CA SER A 69 32.09 -1.97 -8.74
C SER A 69 30.66 -2.52 -8.76
N LEU A 70 30.18 -3.16 -7.68
CA LEU A 70 28.79 -3.61 -7.59
C LEU A 70 27.83 -2.42 -7.49
N LYS A 71 28.20 -1.38 -6.71
CA LYS A 71 27.40 -0.15 -6.61
C LYS A 71 27.33 0.57 -7.95
N ALA A 72 28.47 0.73 -8.61
CA ALA A 72 28.57 1.44 -9.89
C ALA A 72 27.86 0.73 -11.06
N SER A 73 27.63 -0.58 -10.96
CA SER A 73 26.97 -1.38 -12.02
C SER A 73 25.48 -1.62 -11.77
N TYR A 74 24.93 -1.17 -10.64
CA TYR A 74 23.55 -1.45 -10.28
C TYR A 74 22.60 -0.29 -10.59
N THR A 75 21.60 -0.55 -11.43
CA THR A 75 20.54 0.41 -11.73
C THR A 75 19.27 0.05 -10.98
N VAL A 76 18.74 1.02 -10.20
CA VAL A 76 17.49 0.85 -9.44
C VAL A 76 16.27 1.06 -10.35
N PHE A 77 16.16 2.23 -10.97
CA PHE A 77 15.13 2.57 -11.96
C PHE A 77 15.38 1.85 -13.29
N ARG A 78 14.35 1.26 -13.88
CA ARG A 78 14.49 0.37 -15.04
C ARG A 78 13.36 0.58 -16.02
N HIS A 79 13.67 1.15 -17.17
CA HIS A 79 12.70 1.39 -18.23
C HIS A 79 12.65 0.18 -19.17
N VAL A 80 11.57 -0.61 -19.15
CA VAL A 80 11.56 -1.91 -19.85
C VAL A 80 11.79 -1.81 -21.36
N VAL A 81 11.34 -0.72 -22.01
CA VAL A 81 11.53 -0.52 -23.46
C VAL A 81 12.94 -0.03 -23.78
N LYS A 82 13.34 1.12 -23.23
CA LYS A 82 14.65 1.76 -23.49
C LYS A 82 15.83 0.90 -23.04
N ASP A 83 15.75 0.26 -21.88
CA ASP A 83 16.91 -0.42 -21.26
C ASP A 83 16.92 -1.93 -21.53
N PHE A 84 15.75 -2.54 -21.74
CA PHE A 84 15.61 -4.01 -21.86
C PHE A 84 14.99 -4.47 -23.18
N GLY A 85 14.56 -3.56 -24.06
CA GLY A 85 14.06 -3.88 -25.38
C GLY A 85 12.68 -4.56 -25.39
N ALA A 86 11.84 -4.33 -24.37
CA ALA A 86 10.49 -4.85 -24.35
C ALA A 86 9.65 -4.25 -25.50
N ASP A 87 8.95 -5.11 -26.24
CA ASP A 87 7.96 -4.65 -27.23
C ASP A 87 6.69 -4.18 -26.51
N ASN A 88 6.42 -2.87 -26.62
CA ASN A 88 5.20 -2.24 -26.09
C ASN A 88 4.11 -2.05 -27.17
N THR A 89 4.25 -2.68 -28.35
CA THR A 89 3.23 -2.68 -29.41
C THR A 89 2.28 -3.89 -29.34
N GLY A 90 2.66 -4.93 -28.60
CA GLY A 90 1.89 -6.16 -28.42
C GLY A 90 2.05 -7.17 -29.55
N LYS A 91 2.99 -6.94 -30.49
CA LYS A 91 3.22 -7.81 -31.65
C LYS A 91 4.17 -8.97 -31.32
N THR A 92 5.14 -8.72 -30.45
CA THR A 92 6.19 -9.65 -30.04
C THR A 92 6.12 -9.87 -28.54
N ASP A 93 6.54 -11.05 -28.11
CA ASP A 93 6.60 -11.41 -26.70
C ASP A 93 7.59 -10.53 -25.92
N ALA A 94 7.08 -9.80 -24.94
CA ALA A 94 7.83 -8.91 -24.06
C ALA A 94 8.29 -9.59 -22.75
N THR A 95 7.89 -10.85 -22.50
CA THR A 95 8.11 -11.54 -21.22
C THR A 95 9.58 -11.56 -20.82
N ALA A 96 10.47 -11.91 -21.74
CA ALA A 96 11.90 -12.03 -21.44
C ALA A 96 12.54 -10.67 -21.08
N ALA A 97 12.16 -9.61 -21.79
CA ALA A 97 12.66 -8.26 -21.53
C ALA A 97 12.18 -7.74 -20.16
N ILE A 98 10.90 -7.90 -19.84
CA ILE A 98 10.33 -7.49 -18.55
C ILE A 98 10.92 -8.33 -17.42
N GLN A 99 11.03 -9.65 -17.59
CA GLN A 99 11.65 -10.51 -16.58
C GLN A 99 13.11 -10.13 -16.33
N LYS A 100 13.86 -9.76 -17.38
CA LYS A 100 15.24 -9.26 -17.26
C LYS A 100 15.29 -7.93 -16.52
N ALA A 101 14.34 -7.03 -16.75
CA ALA A 101 14.21 -5.81 -15.95
C ALA A 101 13.96 -6.13 -14.46
N ILE A 102 13.20 -7.19 -14.16
CA ILE A 102 13.00 -7.65 -12.78
C ILE A 102 14.29 -8.27 -12.20
N THR A 103 15.03 -9.10 -12.93
CA THR A 103 16.12 -9.92 -12.36
C THR A 103 17.52 -9.36 -12.49
N ASN A 104 17.76 -8.39 -13.38
CA ASN A 104 19.10 -7.83 -13.59
C ASN A 104 19.68 -7.31 -12.27
N GLY A 105 20.81 -7.85 -11.84
CA GLY A 105 21.42 -7.50 -10.55
C GLY A 105 22.80 -6.87 -10.70
N ALA A 106 23.44 -6.58 -9.57
CA ALA A 106 24.71 -5.87 -9.55
C ALA A 106 25.85 -6.75 -10.12
N GLY A 107 26.67 -6.17 -10.99
CA GLY A 107 27.68 -6.89 -11.76
C GLY A 107 27.06 -8.02 -12.58
N ASN A 108 27.51 -9.26 -12.34
CA ASN A 108 26.98 -10.46 -13.00
C ASN A 108 26.06 -11.29 -12.07
N THR A 109 25.60 -10.71 -10.96
CA THR A 109 24.83 -11.43 -9.95
C THR A 109 23.34 -11.20 -10.16
N ASP A 110 22.61 -12.22 -10.59
CA ASP A 110 21.15 -12.14 -10.75
C ASP A 110 20.46 -11.87 -9.38
N ARG A 111 19.47 -10.97 -9.34
CA ARG A 111 18.68 -10.68 -8.12
C ARG A 111 17.99 -11.93 -7.59
N ALA A 112 17.51 -12.80 -8.47
CA ALA A 112 16.90 -14.08 -8.13
C ALA A 112 17.84 -15.01 -7.35
N SER A 113 19.15 -14.77 -7.39
CA SER A 113 20.13 -15.55 -6.61
C SER A 113 20.00 -15.29 -5.11
N GLY A 114 19.61 -14.09 -4.70
CA GLY A 114 19.56 -13.64 -3.30
C GLY A 114 20.92 -13.44 -2.63
N THR A 115 22.05 -13.62 -3.34
CA THR A 115 23.38 -13.68 -2.71
C THR A 115 23.91 -12.35 -2.22
N LEU A 116 23.45 -11.23 -2.78
CA LEU A 116 23.84 -9.88 -2.34
C LEU A 116 22.89 -9.30 -1.29
N GLY A 117 21.91 -10.07 -0.82
CA GLY A 117 20.81 -9.61 0.02
C GLY A 117 19.60 -9.13 -0.79
N HIS A 118 18.48 -8.97 -0.10
CA HIS A 118 17.18 -8.67 -0.72
C HIS A 118 16.87 -7.16 -0.74
N THR A 119 17.24 -6.44 0.31
CA THR A 119 17.01 -4.98 0.43
C THR A 119 18.14 -4.15 -0.19
N SER A 120 19.27 -4.78 -0.52
CA SER A 120 20.43 -4.14 -1.18
C SER A 120 20.28 -4.05 -2.69
N GLN A 121 19.27 -4.66 -3.27
CA GLN A 121 19.01 -4.64 -4.71
C GLN A 121 17.53 -4.35 -4.98
N PRO A 122 17.03 -3.14 -4.65
CA PRO A 122 15.69 -2.74 -5.03
C PRO A 122 15.60 -2.52 -6.55
N ALA A 123 14.55 -3.05 -7.18
CA ALA A 123 14.25 -2.85 -8.59
C ALA A 123 12.94 -2.08 -8.75
N PHE A 124 13.03 -0.89 -9.33
CA PHE A 124 11.90 -0.03 -9.64
C PHE A 124 11.67 -0.05 -11.16
N VAL A 125 10.78 -0.93 -11.60
CA VAL A 125 10.55 -1.29 -13.00
C VAL A 125 9.41 -0.45 -13.57
N TYR A 126 9.74 0.43 -14.52
CA TYR A 126 8.78 1.30 -15.18
C TYR A 126 8.30 0.71 -16.52
N LEU A 127 6.98 0.63 -16.66
CA LEU A 127 6.27 0.23 -17.88
C LEU A 127 5.66 1.49 -18.53
N PRO A 128 6.26 2.05 -19.61
CA PRO A 128 5.59 3.12 -20.35
C PRO A 128 4.30 2.58 -20.99
N SER A 129 3.41 3.50 -21.35
CA SER A 129 2.19 3.21 -22.12
C SER A 129 2.47 2.26 -23.31
N GLY A 130 1.57 1.30 -23.50
CA GLY A 130 1.64 0.32 -24.57
C GLY A 130 0.99 -1.00 -24.21
N THR A 131 1.05 -1.96 -25.13
CA THR A 131 0.62 -3.35 -24.90
C THR A 131 1.84 -4.26 -24.92
N TYR A 132 1.98 -5.08 -23.90
CA TYR A 132 3.07 -6.04 -23.75
C TYR A 132 2.49 -7.44 -23.82
N LEU A 133 2.84 -8.19 -24.86
CA LEU A 133 2.41 -9.58 -24.99
C LEU A 133 3.22 -10.45 -24.03
N ILE A 134 2.55 -11.17 -23.13
CA ILE A 134 3.17 -12.01 -22.09
C ILE A 134 2.81 -13.47 -22.35
N SER A 135 3.79 -14.34 -22.55
CA SER A 135 3.57 -15.78 -22.83
C SER A 135 3.92 -16.70 -21.66
N LYS A 136 4.64 -16.20 -20.66
CA LYS A 136 5.02 -16.95 -19.44
C LYS A 136 4.92 -16.09 -18.20
N THR A 137 4.88 -16.73 -17.04
CA THR A 137 4.76 -16.06 -15.74
C THR A 137 5.94 -15.11 -15.51
N LEU A 138 5.63 -13.86 -15.18
CA LEU A 138 6.57 -12.90 -14.63
C LEU A 138 6.73 -13.19 -13.14
N GLN A 139 7.93 -13.53 -12.72
CA GLN A 139 8.28 -13.86 -11.34
C GLN A 139 8.86 -12.62 -10.64
N LEU A 140 8.22 -12.18 -9.56
CA LEU A 140 8.72 -11.11 -8.70
C LEU A 140 9.62 -11.65 -7.59
N TYR A 141 10.41 -10.75 -7.02
CA TYR A 141 11.31 -10.99 -5.88
C TYR A 141 11.12 -9.88 -4.85
N VAL A 142 11.56 -10.10 -3.62
CA VAL A 142 11.57 -9.04 -2.57
C VAL A 142 12.23 -7.76 -3.12
N CYS A 143 11.68 -6.59 -2.76
CA CYS A 143 12.10 -5.28 -3.26
C CYS A 143 11.92 -5.11 -4.79
N THR A 144 10.85 -5.65 -5.36
CA THR A 144 10.48 -5.45 -6.79
C THR A 144 9.19 -4.69 -6.93
N ILE A 145 9.28 -3.52 -7.57
CA ILE A 145 8.16 -2.61 -7.77
C ILE A 145 7.95 -2.47 -9.26
N ILE A 146 6.71 -2.65 -9.73
CA ILE A 146 6.35 -2.44 -11.12
C ILE A 146 5.35 -1.28 -11.19
N ILE A 147 5.71 -0.22 -11.89
CA ILE A 147 4.86 0.96 -12.04
C ILE A 147 4.58 1.22 -13.52
N GLY A 148 3.30 1.26 -13.87
CA GLY A 148 2.83 1.68 -15.18
C GLY A 148 2.68 3.20 -15.28
N ASP A 149 2.78 3.72 -16.50
CA ASP A 149 2.35 5.07 -16.85
C ASP A 149 0.85 5.23 -16.54
N PRO A 150 0.46 6.05 -15.57
CA PRO A 150 -0.93 6.17 -15.16
C PRO A 150 -1.76 7.08 -16.10
N THR A 151 -1.11 7.90 -16.93
CA THR A 151 -1.79 8.75 -17.93
C THR A 151 -2.43 7.92 -19.04
N ASN A 152 -1.79 6.79 -19.38
CA ASN A 152 -2.34 5.74 -20.23
C ASN A 152 -1.80 4.37 -19.76
N PRO A 153 -2.50 3.71 -18.82
CA PRO A 153 -2.04 2.47 -18.17
C PRO A 153 -1.58 1.40 -19.17
N PRO A 154 -0.34 0.89 -19.06
CA PRO A 154 0.14 -0.20 -19.89
C PRO A 154 -0.70 -1.48 -19.71
N VAL A 155 -0.86 -2.21 -20.81
CA VAL A 155 -1.59 -3.47 -20.85
C VAL A 155 -0.61 -4.64 -20.88
N LEU A 156 -0.60 -5.46 -19.84
CA LEU A 156 0.01 -6.78 -19.88
C LEU A 156 -1.02 -7.77 -20.43
N LYS A 157 -0.83 -8.19 -21.69
CA LYS A 157 -1.76 -9.07 -22.41
C LYS A 157 -1.24 -10.50 -22.42
N ALA A 158 -1.97 -11.43 -21.81
CA ALA A 158 -1.63 -12.85 -21.87
C ALA A 158 -1.75 -13.35 -23.32
N ALA A 159 -0.73 -14.03 -23.82
CA ALA A 159 -0.79 -14.73 -25.09
C ALA A 159 -1.80 -15.89 -25.00
N ALA A 160 -2.48 -16.20 -26.10
CA ALA A 160 -3.36 -17.37 -26.17
C ALA A 160 -2.62 -18.69 -25.89
N THR A 161 -1.32 -18.73 -26.16
CA THR A 161 -0.40 -19.85 -25.95
C THR A 161 0.23 -19.90 -24.56
N PHE A 162 -0.23 -19.09 -23.60
CA PHE A 162 0.39 -18.99 -22.27
C PHE A 162 0.43 -20.35 -21.55
N THR A 163 1.62 -20.78 -21.09
CA THR A 163 1.86 -22.15 -20.59
C THR A 163 1.68 -22.35 -19.08
N GLY A 164 1.62 -21.28 -18.28
CA GLY A 164 1.35 -21.34 -16.83
C GLY A 164 -0.09 -20.98 -16.44
N ASN A 165 -0.37 -20.91 -15.13
CA ASN A 165 -1.70 -20.62 -14.57
C ASN A 165 -1.81 -19.25 -13.89
N ALA A 166 -0.72 -18.47 -13.86
CA ALA A 166 -0.70 -17.10 -13.37
C ALA A 166 0.16 -16.22 -14.27
N MET A 167 -0.29 -15.03 -14.65
CA MET A 167 0.51 -14.10 -15.47
C MET A 167 1.65 -13.49 -14.65
N VAL A 168 1.39 -13.07 -13.41
CA VAL A 168 2.41 -12.58 -12.47
C VAL A 168 2.37 -13.42 -11.20
N ASN A 169 3.56 -13.82 -10.70
CA ASN A 169 3.73 -14.42 -9.39
C ASN A 169 4.51 -13.49 -8.46
N GLY A 170 3.83 -12.99 -7.43
CA GLY A 170 4.38 -12.09 -6.42
C GLY A 170 5.26 -12.78 -5.38
N ARG A 171 5.15 -14.10 -5.20
CA ARG A 171 5.90 -14.82 -4.16
C ARG A 171 7.32 -15.11 -4.61
N ASP A 172 8.30 -14.53 -3.93
CA ASP A 172 9.69 -14.93 -4.10
C ASP A 172 9.86 -16.42 -3.70
N PRO A 173 10.29 -17.29 -4.62
CA PRO A 173 10.38 -18.73 -4.36
C PRO A 173 11.43 -19.07 -3.28
N LYS A 174 12.34 -18.15 -2.96
CA LYS A 174 13.36 -18.33 -1.92
C LYS A 174 12.93 -17.86 -0.53
N HIS A 175 11.74 -17.28 -0.41
CA HIS A 175 11.22 -16.80 0.88
C HIS A 175 9.98 -17.57 1.33
N PRO A 176 9.82 -17.76 2.66
CA PRO A 176 8.53 -18.16 3.20
C PRO A 176 7.51 -17.06 2.87
N SER A 177 6.25 -17.44 2.63
CA SER A 177 5.20 -16.46 2.29
C SER A 177 5.03 -15.39 3.37
N LEU A 178 5.23 -15.74 4.65
CA LEU A 178 5.28 -14.78 5.76
C LEU A 178 6.38 -13.72 5.65
N GLY A 179 7.51 -14.03 5.00
CA GLY A 179 8.65 -13.12 4.84
C GLY A 179 8.67 -12.35 3.52
N MET A 180 7.58 -12.42 2.74
CA MET A 180 7.51 -11.77 1.44
C MET A 180 7.05 -10.30 1.58
N PHE A 181 8.01 -9.42 1.84
CA PHE A 181 7.80 -7.97 2.03
C PHE A 181 8.27 -7.14 0.83
N TYR A 182 7.97 -5.83 0.85
CA TYR A 182 8.56 -4.81 -0.03
C TYR A 182 8.37 -5.07 -1.53
N ALA A 183 7.15 -5.39 -1.94
CA ALA A 183 6.81 -5.61 -3.35
C ALA A 183 5.54 -4.84 -3.71
N GLY A 184 5.46 -4.36 -4.95
CA GLY A 184 4.27 -3.63 -5.37
C GLY A 184 4.05 -3.57 -6.87
N MET A 185 2.80 -3.35 -7.25
CA MET A 185 2.41 -3.09 -8.63
C MET A 185 1.37 -1.98 -8.71
N TRP A 186 1.57 -1.03 -9.63
CA TRP A 186 0.66 0.10 -9.81
C TRP A 186 0.36 0.41 -11.27
N ASN A 187 -0.86 0.88 -11.52
CA ASN A 187 -1.27 1.51 -12.78
C ASN A 187 -1.15 0.57 -14.00
N ILE A 188 -1.53 -0.71 -13.84
CA ILE A 188 -1.40 -1.72 -14.90
C ILE A 188 -2.77 -2.31 -15.23
N VAL A 189 -3.00 -2.54 -16.52
CA VAL A 189 -4.12 -3.34 -17.01
C VAL A 189 -3.64 -4.76 -17.28
N PHE A 190 -4.25 -5.74 -16.64
CA PHE A 190 -4.07 -7.16 -16.92
C PHE A 190 -5.16 -7.64 -17.87
N ASP A 191 -4.79 -7.99 -19.10
CA ASP A 191 -5.70 -8.54 -20.10
C ASP A 191 -5.46 -10.05 -20.26
N THR A 192 -6.43 -10.85 -19.81
CA THR A 192 -6.40 -12.32 -19.93
C THR A 192 -7.32 -12.84 -21.03
N THR A 193 -7.93 -11.96 -21.83
CA THR A 193 -9.03 -12.31 -22.74
C THR A 193 -8.65 -13.26 -23.87
N SER A 194 -7.36 -13.36 -24.19
CA SER A 194 -6.85 -14.30 -25.18
C SER A 194 -6.61 -15.71 -24.64
N VAL A 195 -6.57 -15.89 -23.32
CA VAL A 195 -6.46 -17.23 -22.71
C VAL A 195 -7.82 -17.92 -22.76
N ALA A 196 -7.83 -19.22 -23.06
CA ALA A 196 -9.04 -20.01 -23.17
C ALA A 196 -9.89 -19.94 -21.88
N SER A 197 -11.17 -19.57 -22.03
CA SER A 197 -12.07 -19.32 -20.90
C SER A 197 -12.28 -20.52 -19.97
N SER A 198 -12.07 -21.75 -20.46
CA SER A 198 -12.16 -22.97 -19.64
C SER A 198 -10.92 -23.21 -18.77
N LYS A 199 -9.80 -22.52 -19.02
CA LYS A 199 -8.56 -22.67 -18.26
C LYS A 199 -8.67 -21.94 -16.92
N GLY A 200 -8.26 -22.60 -15.83
CA GLY A 200 -8.01 -21.92 -14.57
C GLY A 200 -6.78 -21.02 -14.71
N PHE A 201 -6.99 -19.71 -14.73
CA PHE A 201 -5.93 -18.73 -14.98
C PHE A 201 -6.09 -17.50 -14.10
N ALA A 202 -5.05 -17.14 -13.35
CA ALA A 202 -5.00 -15.92 -12.57
C ALA A 202 -4.22 -14.83 -13.31
N ALA A 203 -4.68 -13.58 -13.26
CA ALA A 203 -3.82 -12.48 -13.69
C ALA A 203 -2.66 -12.28 -12.70
N VAL A 204 -2.95 -12.28 -11.40
CA VAL A 204 -1.94 -12.07 -10.36
C VAL A 204 -2.08 -13.10 -9.25
N ASP A 205 -0.98 -13.79 -8.93
CA ASP A 205 -0.79 -14.47 -7.65
C ASP A 205 -0.06 -13.50 -6.70
N TRP A 206 -0.76 -13.02 -5.67
CA TRP A 206 -0.28 -12.03 -4.70
C TRP A 206 -0.04 -12.65 -3.32
N THR A 207 0.67 -13.78 -3.29
CA THR A 207 1.06 -14.47 -2.05
C THR A 207 2.22 -13.74 -1.37
N VAL A 208 1.88 -12.69 -0.63
CA VAL A 208 2.82 -11.75 -0.01
C VAL A 208 2.36 -11.34 1.41
N SER A 209 3.21 -10.64 2.16
CA SER A 209 2.97 -10.17 3.54
C SER A 209 2.96 -8.63 3.65
N GLN A 210 3.23 -8.06 4.84
CA GLN A 210 3.22 -6.63 5.11
C GLN A 210 4.19 -5.83 4.20
N ALA A 211 4.01 -4.50 4.18
CA ALA A 211 4.79 -3.58 3.34
C ALA A 211 4.79 -4.00 1.86
N THR A 212 3.66 -4.50 1.37
CA THR A 212 3.40 -4.75 -0.04
C THR A 212 2.10 -4.08 -0.45
N GLN A 213 1.95 -3.79 -1.74
CA GLN A 213 0.74 -3.15 -2.23
C GLN A 213 0.49 -3.44 -3.71
N ILE A 214 -0.75 -3.75 -4.04
CA ILE A 214 -1.28 -3.56 -5.39
C ILE A 214 -2.31 -2.44 -5.35
N ASN A 215 -2.14 -1.45 -6.24
CA ASN A 215 -3.01 -0.29 -6.30
C ASN A 215 -3.23 0.22 -7.74
N ASN A 216 -4.45 0.71 -8.03
CA ASN A 216 -4.83 1.20 -9.34
C ASN A 216 -4.61 0.17 -10.47
N LEU A 217 -5.10 -1.05 -10.27
CA LEU A 217 -4.99 -2.12 -11.27
C LEU A 217 -6.34 -2.42 -11.90
N ARG A 218 -6.34 -2.76 -13.19
CA ARG A 218 -7.54 -3.19 -13.92
C ARG A 218 -7.35 -4.60 -14.45
N PHE A 219 -8.40 -5.41 -14.40
CA PHE A 219 -8.37 -6.80 -14.79
C PHE A 219 -9.47 -7.04 -15.83
N GLN A 220 -9.06 -7.31 -17.07
CA GLN A 220 -9.94 -7.65 -18.18
C GLN A 220 -9.93 -9.17 -18.39
N MET A 221 -11.05 -9.79 -18.07
CA MET A 221 -11.25 -11.24 -18.14
C MET A 221 -12.50 -11.57 -18.96
N PRO A 222 -12.55 -12.70 -19.69
CA PRO A 222 -13.78 -13.10 -20.36
C PRO A 222 -14.89 -13.38 -19.33
N ARG A 223 -16.11 -12.88 -19.58
CA ARG A 223 -17.29 -13.21 -18.76
C ARG A 223 -17.56 -14.71 -18.83
N GLY A 224 -17.92 -15.32 -17.69
CA GLY A 224 -18.18 -16.76 -17.60
C GLY A 224 -16.95 -17.67 -17.74
N SER A 225 -15.73 -17.11 -17.77
CA SER A 225 -14.49 -17.90 -17.74
C SER A 225 -14.16 -18.43 -16.34
N ASN A 226 -13.20 -19.35 -16.27
CA ASN A 226 -12.55 -19.83 -15.06
C ASN A 226 -11.40 -18.91 -14.60
N HIS A 227 -11.33 -17.68 -15.13
CA HIS A 227 -10.24 -16.75 -14.80
C HIS A 227 -10.46 -16.08 -13.44
N THR A 228 -9.37 -15.72 -12.80
CA THR A 228 -9.35 -14.99 -11.52
C THR A 228 -8.50 -13.73 -11.69
N GLY A 229 -8.95 -12.59 -11.16
CA GLY A 229 -8.16 -11.37 -11.17
C GLY A 229 -6.94 -11.51 -10.26
N VAL A 230 -7.18 -11.54 -8.94
CA VAL A 230 -6.12 -11.73 -7.94
C VAL A 230 -6.40 -12.98 -7.11
N THR A 231 -5.38 -13.82 -6.98
CA THR A 231 -5.39 -14.99 -6.11
C THR A 231 -4.18 -14.97 -5.17
N CYS A 232 -4.16 -15.89 -4.22
CA CYS A 232 -2.96 -16.30 -3.52
C CYS A 232 -2.85 -17.84 -3.52
N GLN A 233 -1.67 -18.35 -3.21
CA GLN A 233 -1.39 -19.75 -2.93
C GLN A 233 -1.99 -20.12 -1.58
N ASN A 234 -2.34 -21.40 -1.42
CA ASN A 234 -2.82 -21.92 -0.15
C ASN A 234 -1.64 -22.13 0.83
N THR A 235 -1.06 -21.02 1.29
CA THR A 235 0.05 -20.96 2.25
C THR A 235 -0.23 -19.89 3.30
N PHE A 236 0.59 -19.81 4.34
CA PHE A 236 0.42 -18.85 5.42
C PHE A 236 1.14 -17.53 5.12
N TYR A 237 0.41 -16.43 4.97
CA TYR A 237 0.91 -15.08 4.63
C TYR A 237 0.09 -13.98 5.34
N SER A 238 0.67 -12.79 5.48
CA SER A 238 0.20 -11.73 6.39
C SER A 238 0.17 -10.34 5.75
N ASN A 239 -0.54 -10.18 4.63
CA ASN A 239 -0.65 -8.85 4.00
C ASN A 239 -1.62 -7.94 4.78
N LEU A 240 -1.61 -6.65 4.49
CA LEU A 240 -2.45 -5.64 5.11
C LEU A 240 -3.46 -5.04 4.15
N ILE A 241 -3.10 -4.77 2.88
CA ILE A 241 -3.96 -3.98 2.00
C ILE A 241 -3.86 -4.37 0.52
N VAL A 242 -5.04 -4.40 -0.12
CA VAL A 242 -5.19 -4.22 -1.57
C VAL A 242 -6.17 -3.09 -1.82
N ASN A 243 -5.90 -2.23 -2.79
CA ASN A 243 -6.76 -1.08 -3.01
C ASN A 243 -6.90 -0.66 -4.46
N ASP A 244 -8.01 0.03 -4.76
CA ASP A 244 -8.24 0.69 -6.05
C ASP A 244 -8.13 -0.31 -7.22
N LEU A 245 -8.86 -1.43 -7.13
CA LEU A 245 -8.84 -2.52 -8.11
C LEU A 245 -10.16 -2.58 -8.89
N VAL A 246 -10.08 -2.77 -10.21
CA VAL A 246 -11.26 -2.88 -11.09
C VAL A 246 -11.25 -4.21 -11.83
N PHE A 247 -12.30 -5.01 -11.67
CA PHE A 247 -12.45 -6.33 -12.29
C PHE A 247 -13.60 -6.34 -13.29
N GLU A 248 -13.32 -6.78 -14.52
CA GLU A 248 -14.29 -6.97 -15.60
C GLU A 248 -14.30 -8.45 -16.04
N GLY A 249 -15.41 -9.15 -15.84
CA GLY A 249 -15.57 -10.57 -16.18
C GLY A 249 -14.82 -11.54 -15.23
N GLY A 250 -14.68 -12.81 -15.63
CA GLY A 250 -14.01 -13.84 -14.82
C GLY A 250 -14.92 -14.64 -13.87
N ALA A 251 -14.37 -15.72 -13.29
CA ALA A 251 -15.01 -16.46 -12.22
C ALA A 251 -14.91 -15.68 -10.90
N TYR A 252 -13.74 -15.11 -10.63
CA TYR A 252 -13.46 -14.38 -9.40
C TYR A 252 -12.76 -13.05 -9.69
N GLY A 253 -13.20 -11.96 -9.05
CA GLY A 253 -12.37 -10.76 -8.97
C GLY A 253 -11.17 -11.02 -8.07
N ILE A 254 -11.44 -11.28 -6.79
CA ILE A 254 -10.48 -11.69 -5.77
C ILE A 254 -10.86 -13.08 -5.25
N ASN A 255 -9.90 -14.01 -5.21
CA ASN A 255 -10.07 -15.31 -4.58
C ASN A 255 -8.86 -15.65 -3.70
N PHE A 256 -8.98 -15.45 -2.39
CA PHE A 256 -7.92 -15.72 -1.42
C PHE A 256 -8.23 -17.00 -0.63
N PRO A 257 -7.65 -18.16 -1.02
CA PRO A 257 -7.95 -19.44 -0.39
C PRO A 257 -7.24 -19.65 0.96
N ASN A 258 -6.51 -18.64 1.45
CA ASN A 258 -5.83 -18.59 2.75
C ASN A 258 -5.63 -17.11 3.15
N GLY A 259 -4.83 -16.83 4.18
CA GLY A 259 -4.41 -15.50 4.61
C GLY A 259 -4.92 -15.15 6.01
N ILE A 260 -4.17 -14.32 6.74
CA ILE A 260 -4.54 -13.93 8.11
C ILE A 260 -5.49 -12.72 8.06
N GLN A 261 -5.08 -11.61 7.45
CA GLN A 261 -5.86 -10.38 7.40
C GLN A 261 -5.77 -9.63 6.07
N TRP A 262 -6.79 -8.84 5.75
CA TRP A 262 -6.81 -7.97 4.58
C TRP A 262 -7.75 -6.77 4.75
N ALA A 263 -7.25 -5.58 4.44
CA ALA A 263 -8.06 -4.42 4.07
C ALA A 263 -8.20 -4.36 2.54
N MET A 264 -9.44 -4.38 2.06
CA MET A 264 -9.79 -4.27 0.66
C MET A 264 -10.54 -2.95 0.47
N LYS A 265 -9.89 -1.96 -0.13
CA LYS A 265 -10.41 -0.58 -0.25
C LYS A 265 -10.68 -0.26 -1.72
N ASN A 266 -11.82 0.36 -2.03
CA ASN A 266 -12.13 0.83 -3.39
C ASN A 266 -12.09 -0.29 -4.44
N ILE A 267 -12.76 -1.41 -4.17
CA ILE A 267 -12.84 -2.54 -5.10
C ILE A 267 -14.07 -2.37 -5.99
N THR A 268 -13.87 -2.36 -7.32
CA THR A 268 -14.96 -2.34 -8.31
C THR A 268 -15.02 -3.67 -9.04
N VAL A 269 -16.19 -4.29 -9.08
CA VAL A 269 -16.42 -5.57 -9.76
C VAL A 269 -17.56 -5.43 -10.75
N ARG A 270 -17.37 -5.94 -11.97
CA ARG A 270 -18.40 -6.01 -13.01
C ARG A 270 -18.37 -7.35 -13.74
N GLY A 271 -19.47 -8.10 -13.69
CA GLY A 271 -19.61 -9.30 -14.53
C GLY A 271 -18.83 -10.54 -14.10
N THR A 272 -18.29 -10.57 -12.87
CA THR A 272 -17.69 -11.78 -12.29
C THR A 272 -18.77 -12.77 -11.83
N LYS A 273 -18.49 -14.08 -11.75
CA LYS A 273 -19.38 -14.98 -10.99
C LYS A 273 -19.40 -14.63 -9.50
N VAL A 274 -18.23 -14.48 -8.88
CA VAL A 274 -18.07 -14.04 -7.49
C VAL A 274 -17.12 -12.85 -7.46
N GLY A 275 -17.49 -11.75 -6.81
CA GLY A 275 -16.63 -10.57 -6.71
C GLY A 275 -15.40 -10.82 -5.83
N ILE A 276 -15.63 -11.11 -4.56
CA ILE A 276 -14.60 -11.41 -3.56
C ILE A 276 -14.93 -12.75 -2.91
N LYS A 277 -13.96 -13.66 -2.86
CA LYS A 277 -14.00 -14.87 -2.03
C LYS A 277 -12.74 -14.93 -1.18
N THR A 278 -12.88 -15.17 0.11
CA THR A 278 -11.72 -15.29 1.00
C THR A 278 -11.96 -16.25 2.17
N THR A 279 -10.90 -16.91 2.61
CA THR A 279 -10.88 -17.71 3.84
C THR A 279 -10.17 -17.00 4.99
N GLY A 280 -9.87 -15.70 4.87
CA GLY A 280 -9.05 -15.02 5.84
C GLY A 280 -9.73 -14.83 7.21
N ALA A 281 -8.91 -14.61 8.24
CA ALA A 281 -9.41 -14.43 9.60
C ALA A 281 -10.03 -13.04 9.80
N HIS A 282 -9.32 -11.97 9.42
CA HIS A 282 -9.77 -10.59 9.65
C HIS A 282 -9.85 -9.81 8.35
N ILE A 283 -11.06 -9.60 7.84
CA ILE A 283 -11.29 -8.95 6.55
C ILE A 283 -12.10 -7.68 6.73
N ILE A 284 -11.68 -6.61 6.05
CA ILE A 284 -12.48 -5.40 5.87
C ILE A 284 -12.59 -5.04 4.39
N VAL A 285 -13.80 -4.80 3.92
CA VAL A 285 -14.11 -4.31 2.57
C VAL A 285 -14.71 -2.92 2.70
N GLN A 286 -14.03 -1.90 2.19
CA GLN A 286 -14.44 -0.50 2.33
C GLN A 286 -14.66 0.16 0.97
N ASN A 287 -15.72 0.95 0.87
CA ASN A 287 -16.04 1.80 -0.30
C ASN A 287 -15.98 1.04 -1.64
N SER A 288 -16.56 -0.16 -1.68
CA SER A 288 -16.51 -1.05 -2.84
C SER A 288 -17.84 -1.12 -3.58
N ASP A 289 -17.80 -1.44 -4.86
CA ASP A 289 -18.92 -1.37 -5.78
C ASP A 289 -19.02 -2.62 -6.65
N PHE A 290 -20.14 -3.34 -6.53
CA PHE A 290 -20.35 -4.65 -7.15
C PHE A 290 -21.49 -4.60 -8.15
N ARG A 291 -21.24 -5.03 -9.39
CA ARG A 291 -22.22 -5.01 -10.47
C ARG A 291 -22.26 -6.31 -11.25
N ASP A 292 -23.48 -6.72 -11.61
CA ASP A 292 -23.73 -7.83 -12.54
C ASP A 292 -22.99 -9.13 -12.15
N CYS A 293 -22.97 -9.46 -10.86
CA CYS A 293 -22.35 -10.69 -10.34
C CYS A 293 -23.36 -11.55 -9.60
N THR A 294 -23.14 -12.87 -9.57
CA THR A 294 -24.03 -13.78 -8.81
C THR A 294 -23.86 -13.51 -7.30
N ILE A 295 -22.62 -13.47 -6.83
CA ILE A 295 -22.29 -13.20 -5.42
C ILE A 295 -21.29 -12.04 -5.38
N ALA A 296 -21.58 -10.95 -4.69
CA ALA A 296 -20.60 -9.88 -4.53
C ALA A 296 -19.46 -10.31 -3.60
N ILE A 297 -19.79 -10.87 -2.43
CA ILE A 297 -18.85 -11.32 -1.41
C ILE A 297 -19.25 -12.73 -0.92
N ASP A 298 -18.38 -13.71 -1.13
CA ASP A 298 -18.45 -15.05 -0.55
C ASP A 298 -17.52 -15.12 0.67
N ALA A 299 -18.12 -14.97 1.85
CA ALA A 299 -17.47 -15.07 3.15
C ALA A 299 -17.79 -16.40 3.86
N THR A 300 -18.25 -17.43 3.13
CA THR A 300 -18.61 -18.73 3.72
C THR A 300 -17.46 -19.43 4.42
N ALA A 301 -16.22 -19.14 4.01
CA ALA A 301 -15.01 -19.73 4.56
C ALA A 301 -14.15 -18.75 5.38
N ALA A 302 -14.62 -17.52 5.62
CA ALA A 302 -13.95 -16.58 6.51
C ALA A 302 -13.87 -17.18 7.93
N GLN A 303 -12.80 -16.89 8.67
CA GLN A 303 -12.50 -17.63 9.90
C GLN A 303 -12.84 -16.90 11.19
N ALA A 304 -12.84 -15.56 11.23
CA ALA A 304 -13.06 -14.81 12.48
C ALA A 304 -13.99 -13.61 12.33
N SER A 305 -13.58 -12.55 11.62
CA SER A 305 -14.36 -11.31 11.48
C SER A 305 -14.37 -10.80 10.05
N PHE A 306 -15.54 -10.41 9.56
CA PHE A 306 -15.72 -9.83 8.25
C PHE A 306 -16.53 -8.53 8.34
N THR A 307 -15.91 -7.42 7.95
CA THR A 307 -16.51 -6.09 7.99
C THR A 307 -16.70 -5.53 6.58
N VAL A 308 -17.87 -4.99 6.27
CA VAL A 308 -18.15 -4.29 5.00
C VAL A 308 -18.69 -2.89 5.30
N LEU A 309 -18.04 -1.88 4.74
CA LEU A 309 -18.37 -0.47 4.95
C LEU A 309 -18.62 0.23 3.61
N ASP A 310 -19.57 1.16 3.57
CA ASP A 310 -19.73 2.18 2.53
C ASP A 310 -19.85 1.64 1.09
N SER A 311 -20.39 0.43 0.95
CA SER A 311 -20.35 -0.34 -0.30
C SER A 311 -21.70 -0.44 -1.00
N THR A 312 -21.67 -0.62 -2.31
CA THR A 312 -22.86 -0.61 -3.17
C THR A 312 -22.95 -1.85 -4.04
N ALA A 313 -24.17 -2.26 -4.34
CA ALA A 313 -24.46 -3.38 -5.23
C ALA A 313 -25.57 -3.06 -6.22
N THR A 314 -25.43 -3.49 -7.46
CA THR A 314 -26.44 -3.36 -8.53
C THR A 314 -26.48 -4.64 -9.36
N ASN A 315 -27.67 -5.18 -9.61
CA ASN A 315 -27.85 -6.46 -10.33
C ASN A 315 -27.01 -7.59 -9.73
N VAL A 316 -27.11 -7.79 -8.41
CA VAL A 316 -26.41 -8.86 -7.68
C VAL A 316 -27.44 -9.76 -7.01
N ASP A 317 -27.31 -11.09 -7.18
CA ASP A 317 -28.26 -12.04 -6.58
C ASP A 317 -28.11 -12.12 -5.05
N THR A 318 -26.87 -12.09 -4.57
CA THR A 318 -26.52 -12.05 -3.14
C THR A 318 -25.33 -11.14 -2.89
N PHE A 319 -25.50 -10.12 -2.05
CA PHE A 319 -24.41 -9.21 -1.72
C PHE A 319 -23.35 -9.90 -0.84
N LEU A 320 -23.72 -10.38 0.35
CA LEU A 320 -22.83 -11.14 1.22
C LEU A 320 -23.42 -12.51 1.52
N LEU A 321 -22.67 -13.56 1.15
CA LEU A 321 -22.97 -14.95 1.49
C LEU A 321 -22.04 -15.40 2.62
N ALA A 322 -22.61 -15.90 3.72
CA ALA A 322 -21.91 -16.42 4.88
C ALA A 322 -22.36 -17.84 5.22
N ALA A 323 -21.52 -18.60 5.94
CA ALA A 323 -21.86 -19.95 6.38
C ALA A 323 -22.89 -19.93 7.52
N ASP A 324 -23.80 -20.91 7.52
CA ASP A 324 -24.68 -21.20 8.67
C ASP A 324 -23.86 -21.92 9.74
N ALA A 325 -23.30 -21.16 10.65
CA ALA A 325 -22.40 -21.69 11.65
C ALA A 325 -23.03 -21.59 13.04
N LYS A 326 -23.57 -22.73 13.48
CA LYS A 326 -24.18 -22.92 14.81
C LYS A 326 -23.08 -23.15 15.86
N GLY A 327 -22.39 -22.08 16.28
CA GLY A 327 -21.34 -22.15 17.32
C GLY A 327 -20.65 -20.80 17.60
N VAL A 328 -20.03 -20.65 18.77
CA VAL A 328 -19.66 -19.37 19.43
C VAL A 328 -18.59 -18.52 18.70
N SER A 329 -18.03 -18.92 17.55
CA SER A 329 -16.89 -18.20 16.95
C SER A 329 -16.75 -18.21 15.43
N THR A 330 -17.84 -18.27 14.64
CA THR A 330 -17.71 -18.69 13.24
C THR A 330 -18.07 -17.66 12.17
N ASN A 331 -18.22 -16.37 12.55
CA ASN A 331 -17.88 -15.16 11.78
C ASN A 331 -18.62 -13.96 12.38
N ASN A 332 -17.88 -13.03 12.99
CA ASN A 332 -18.45 -11.73 13.36
C ASN A 332 -18.64 -10.93 12.07
N LEU A 333 -19.88 -10.77 11.63
CA LEU A 333 -20.21 -9.97 10.46
C LEU A 333 -20.57 -8.58 10.90
N ILE A 334 -20.01 -7.57 10.24
CA ILE A 334 -20.34 -6.16 10.45
C ILE A 334 -20.61 -5.55 9.09
N LEU A 335 -21.79 -4.98 8.88
CA LEU A 335 -22.16 -4.29 7.66
C LEU A 335 -22.66 -2.90 8.03
N GLU A 336 -22.12 -1.85 7.41
CA GLU A 336 -22.52 -0.47 7.70
C GLU A 336 -22.56 0.35 6.41
N ASN A 337 -23.64 1.13 6.24
CA ASN A 337 -23.86 1.97 5.06
C ASN A 337 -23.78 1.20 3.73
N ILE A 338 -24.57 0.14 3.61
CA ILE A 338 -24.66 -0.70 2.41
C ILE A 338 -25.87 -0.32 1.58
N LYS A 339 -25.64 -0.05 0.28
CA LYS A 339 -26.72 0.18 -0.68
C LYS A 339 -26.89 -1.06 -1.56
N ASN A 340 -27.96 -1.79 -1.35
CA ASN A 340 -28.35 -2.96 -2.12
C ASN A 340 -29.86 -3.15 -2.03
N ALA A 341 -30.56 -3.31 -3.16
CA ALA A 341 -32.01 -3.54 -3.15
C ALA A 341 -32.38 -5.02 -2.90
N GLY A 342 -31.44 -5.94 -3.20
CA GLY A 342 -31.66 -7.38 -3.18
C GLY A 342 -31.36 -8.04 -1.83
N LYS A 343 -30.92 -9.31 -1.89
CA LYS A 343 -30.49 -10.09 -0.72
C LYS A 343 -29.15 -9.54 -0.23
N THR A 344 -29.14 -8.84 0.89
CA THR A 344 -27.93 -8.17 1.39
C THR A 344 -27.06 -9.12 2.21
N VAL A 345 -27.67 -9.91 3.09
CA VAL A 345 -26.96 -10.96 3.83
C VAL A 345 -27.73 -12.26 3.73
N VAL A 346 -27.05 -13.30 3.27
CA VAL A 346 -27.55 -14.67 3.24
C VAL A 346 -26.63 -15.53 4.11
N VAL A 347 -27.22 -16.26 5.05
CA VAL A 347 -26.53 -17.20 5.95
C VAL A 347 -27.02 -18.61 5.63
N GLY A 348 -26.12 -19.46 5.14
CA GLY A 348 -26.49 -20.75 4.57
C GLY A 348 -27.44 -20.56 3.38
N SER A 349 -28.69 -20.98 3.52
CA SER A 349 -29.76 -20.76 2.53
C SER A 349 -30.74 -19.64 2.91
N SER A 350 -30.62 -19.06 4.10
CA SER A 350 -31.58 -18.12 4.66
C SER A 350 -31.17 -16.68 4.38
N THR A 351 -32.07 -15.88 3.81
CA THR A 351 -31.85 -14.42 3.71
C THR A 351 -32.16 -13.79 5.07
N VAL A 352 -31.14 -13.19 5.71
CA VAL A 352 -31.26 -12.58 7.04
C VAL A 352 -31.30 -11.06 6.99
N VAL A 353 -30.79 -10.45 5.91
CA VAL A 353 -30.96 -9.02 5.62
C VAL A 353 -31.37 -8.84 4.16
N GLN A 354 -32.47 -8.14 3.94
CA GLN A 354 -33.00 -7.75 2.63
C GLN A 354 -32.94 -6.23 2.50
N GLY A 355 -32.48 -5.71 1.37
CA GLY A 355 -32.43 -4.27 1.12
C GLY A 355 -31.25 -3.56 1.79
N ASN A 356 -31.30 -2.23 1.79
CA ASN A 356 -30.20 -1.37 2.28
C ASN A 356 -29.93 -1.57 3.78
N VAL A 357 -28.68 -1.34 4.17
CA VAL A 357 -28.25 -1.28 5.58
C VAL A 357 -27.77 0.15 5.86
N VAL A 358 -28.62 0.95 6.50
CA VAL A 358 -28.32 2.38 6.78
C VAL A 358 -27.46 2.56 8.04
N GLY A 359 -27.77 1.82 9.12
CA GLY A 359 -26.97 1.78 10.35
C GLY A 359 -25.88 0.70 10.29
N GLN A 360 -25.36 0.30 11.46
CA GLN A 360 -24.45 -0.85 11.54
C GLN A 360 -25.25 -2.10 11.87
N TRP A 361 -25.32 -3.06 10.96
CA TRP A 361 -25.82 -4.39 11.26
C TRP A 361 -24.67 -5.30 11.69
N SER A 362 -24.85 -6.07 12.77
CA SER A 362 -23.84 -7.03 13.20
C SER A 362 -24.40 -8.35 13.72
N THR A 363 -23.63 -9.42 13.51
CA THR A 363 -23.78 -10.73 14.14
C THR A 363 -22.52 -11.08 14.93
N GLY A 364 -22.65 -11.88 15.98
CA GLY A 364 -21.50 -12.30 16.78
C GLY A 364 -21.70 -12.19 18.29
N ALA A 365 -20.67 -12.54 19.06
CA ALA A 365 -20.73 -12.56 20.52
C ALA A 365 -20.42 -11.17 21.12
N GLN A 366 -21.42 -10.54 21.74
CA GLN A 366 -21.23 -9.33 22.55
C GLN A 366 -21.54 -9.64 24.04
N ALA A 367 -20.88 -10.68 24.57
CA ALA A 367 -21.19 -11.47 25.79
C ALA A 367 -22.21 -12.62 25.60
N SER A 368 -23.06 -12.57 24.57
CA SER A 368 -23.84 -13.71 24.04
C SER A 368 -24.02 -13.54 22.53
N TYR A 369 -24.19 -14.64 21.79
CA TYR A 369 -24.34 -14.60 20.33
C TYR A 369 -25.62 -13.84 19.93
N GLN A 370 -25.46 -12.80 19.11
CA GLN A 370 -26.56 -12.01 18.57
C GLN A 370 -26.87 -12.44 17.14
N ASN A 371 -28.12 -12.79 16.88
CA ASN A 371 -28.60 -13.18 15.55
C ASN A 371 -29.03 -11.95 14.72
N GLY A 372 -28.08 -11.04 14.49
CA GLY A 372 -28.29 -9.85 13.65
C GLY A 372 -29.03 -8.73 14.38
N LYS A 373 -28.33 -7.64 14.71
CA LYS A 373 -28.95 -6.44 15.29
C LYS A 373 -28.46 -5.20 14.54
N ILE A 374 -29.38 -4.28 14.25
CA ILE A 374 -29.01 -2.93 13.83
C ILE A 374 -28.63 -2.14 15.08
N LEU A 375 -27.38 -1.72 15.13
CA LEU A 375 -26.80 -0.84 16.13
C LEU A 375 -26.78 0.59 15.58
N SER A 376 -27.14 1.53 16.45
CA SER A 376 -26.88 2.95 16.20
C SER A 376 -25.43 3.23 16.56
N ASN A 377 -24.55 3.25 15.56
CA ASN A 377 -23.16 3.67 15.73
C ASN A 377 -23.00 5.08 15.16
N PRO A 378 -22.85 6.13 15.99
CA PRO A 378 -22.68 7.48 15.49
C PRO A 378 -21.36 7.59 14.72
N ARG A 379 -21.44 8.02 13.46
CA ARG A 379 -20.28 8.24 12.61
C ARG A 379 -19.82 9.68 12.77
N PRO A 380 -18.60 9.94 13.27
CA PRO A 380 -18.16 11.31 13.51
C PRO A 380 -18.06 12.09 12.19
N ALA A 381 -18.78 13.21 12.07
CA ALA A 381 -18.80 14.03 10.85
C ALA A 381 -17.40 14.41 10.32
N PRO A 382 -16.37 14.69 11.15
CA PRO A 382 -15.02 14.96 10.67
C PRO A 382 -14.37 13.81 9.89
N LEU A 383 -14.87 12.59 10.03
CA LEU A 383 -14.37 11.38 9.37
C LEU A 383 -15.02 11.09 8.01
N LEU A 384 -16.05 11.87 7.63
CA LEU A 384 -16.94 11.54 6.54
C LEU A 384 -16.84 12.50 5.35
N VAL A 385 -17.00 11.95 4.15
CA VAL A 385 -17.28 12.67 2.90
C VAL A 385 -18.48 12.01 2.25
N ASN A 386 -19.54 12.76 1.98
CA ASN A 386 -20.80 12.25 1.40
C ASN A 386 -21.34 11.01 2.14
N ASP A 387 -21.39 11.09 3.48
CA ASP A 387 -21.81 10.02 4.38
C ASP A 387 -21.00 8.71 4.24
N LYS A 388 -19.77 8.77 3.75
CA LYS A 388 -18.84 7.64 3.71
C LYS A 388 -17.56 7.98 4.47
N TYR A 389 -16.91 6.99 5.08
CA TYR A 389 -15.57 7.20 5.62
C TYR A 389 -14.66 7.61 4.47
N PHE A 390 -13.93 8.70 4.66
CA PHE A 390 -13.03 9.22 3.64
C PHE A 390 -12.04 8.14 3.18
N THR A 391 -11.86 8.06 1.87
CA THR A 391 -10.82 7.26 1.23
C THR A 391 -10.12 8.11 0.21
N MET A 392 -8.83 7.85 0.01
CA MET A 392 -8.01 8.50 -1.01
C MET A 392 -7.19 7.43 -1.72
N GLN A 393 -7.12 7.53 -3.04
CA GLN A 393 -6.18 6.77 -3.85
C GLN A 393 -4.77 7.34 -3.66
N GLN A 394 -3.74 6.49 -3.69
CA GLN A 394 -2.36 6.99 -3.64
C GLN A 394 -2.11 7.95 -4.81
N PRO A 395 -1.59 9.17 -4.56
CA PRO A 395 -1.38 10.15 -5.62
C PRO A 395 -0.29 9.67 -6.59
N THR A 396 -0.59 9.71 -7.88
CA THR A 396 0.38 9.49 -8.97
C THR A 396 1.03 10.80 -9.42
N TYR A 397 0.36 11.93 -9.16
CA TYR A 397 0.71 13.25 -9.66
C TYR A 397 0.75 13.33 -11.21
N GLU A 398 -0.03 12.49 -11.88
CA GLU A 398 -0.13 12.42 -13.34
C GLU A 398 -0.64 13.72 -13.98
N GLU A 399 -1.36 14.52 -13.22
CA GLU A 399 -1.90 15.82 -13.61
C GLU A 399 -0.84 16.94 -13.64
N TYR A 400 0.38 16.67 -13.15
CA TYR A 400 1.47 17.64 -13.09
C TYR A 400 2.51 17.39 -14.19
N PRO A 401 2.95 18.45 -14.92
CA PRO A 401 4.05 18.31 -15.87
C PRO A 401 5.38 18.07 -15.16
N LEU A 402 6.37 17.51 -15.86
CA LEU A 402 7.73 17.26 -15.33
C LEU A 402 8.35 18.48 -14.64
N ALA A 403 8.11 19.69 -15.17
CA ALA A 403 8.63 20.93 -14.58
C ALA A 403 8.12 21.21 -13.16
N SER A 404 7.05 20.58 -12.72
CA SER A 404 6.52 20.67 -11.35
C SER A 404 7.29 19.81 -10.34
N PHE A 405 8.18 18.93 -10.82
CA PHE A 405 8.97 18.05 -9.99
C PHE A 405 10.38 18.62 -9.78
N LEU A 406 10.95 18.33 -8.61
CA LEU A 406 12.33 18.64 -8.27
C LEU A 406 12.99 17.37 -7.78
N ASN A 407 14.01 16.89 -8.49
CA ASN A 407 14.89 15.86 -7.97
C ASN A 407 15.76 16.47 -6.86
N ILE A 408 15.64 15.96 -5.63
CA ILE A 408 16.34 16.51 -4.47
C ILE A 408 17.87 16.49 -4.60
N LYS A 409 18.43 15.56 -5.40
CA LYS A 409 19.87 15.46 -5.63
C LYS A 409 20.40 16.45 -6.67
N SER A 410 19.51 17.11 -7.41
CA SER A 410 19.87 17.95 -8.56
C SER A 410 19.68 19.45 -8.28
N VAL A 411 19.59 19.85 -7.01
CA VAL A 411 19.44 21.27 -6.61
C VAL A 411 20.82 21.93 -6.54
N PRO A 412 21.07 23.02 -7.30
CA PRO A 412 22.34 23.73 -7.24
C PRO A 412 22.69 24.19 -5.83
N ASP A 413 23.96 24.06 -5.45
CA ASP A 413 24.53 24.46 -4.16
C ASP A 413 23.93 23.81 -2.90
N LEU A 414 22.97 22.89 -3.06
CA LEU A 414 22.31 22.13 -1.99
C LEU A 414 22.45 20.63 -2.25
N ALA A 415 23.69 20.15 -2.31
CA ALA A 415 23.98 18.74 -2.58
C ALA A 415 23.31 17.80 -1.57
N VAL A 416 22.53 16.84 -2.07
CA VAL A 416 21.94 15.75 -1.29
C VAL A 416 22.42 14.44 -1.92
N HIS A 417 23.03 13.58 -1.13
CA HIS A 417 23.78 12.43 -1.62
C HIS A 417 22.95 11.15 -1.66
N GLY A 418 22.22 10.85 -0.56
CA GLY A 418 21.52 9.58 -0.40
C GLY A 418 22.47 8.38 -0.50
N ASP A 419 23.70 8.49 0.00
CA ASP A 419 24.76 7.49 -0.16
C ASP A 419 24.90 6.51 1.01
N GLY A 420 24.09 6.69 2.05
CA GLY A 420 24.11 5.90 3.28
C GLY A 420 25.19 6.31 4.27
N THR A 421 25.90 7.42 4.03
CA THR A 421 27.01 7.89 4.88
C THR A 421 27.03 9.40 5.10
N THR A 422 26.84 10.20 4.06
CA THR A 422 26.86 11.66 4.14
C THR A 422 25.61 12.17 4.83
N ASP A 423 25.80 13.05 5.81
CA ASP A 423 24.70 13.73 6.49
C ASP A 423 24.03 14.75 5.55
N ASP A 424 22.83 14.43 5.11
CA ASP A 424 22.03 15.21 4.16
C ASP A 424 21.07 16.20 4.87
N THR A 425 21.06 16.23 6.21
CA THR A 425 20.03 16.92 7.03
C THR A 425 19.83 18.38 6.65
N LYS A 426 20.93 19.14 6.56
CA LYS A 426 20.90 20.59 6.33
C LYS A 426 20.28 20.91 4.98
N ASN A 427 20.71 20.22 3.93
CA ASN A 427 20.31 20.53 2.56
C ASN A 427 18.90 20.02 2.26
N ILE A 428 18.50 18.86 2.83
CA ILE A 428 17.10 18.40 2.77
C ILE A 428 16.16 19.46 3.37
N ASN A 429 16.45 19.95 4.58
CA ASN A 429 15.62 20.97 5.22
C ASN A 429 15.56 22.28 4.41
N ALA A 430 16.70 22.74 3.87
CA ALA A 430 16.75 23.94 3.02
C ALA A 430 15.88 23.80 1.76
N ILE A 431 15.96 22.66 1.08
CA ILE A 431 15.15 22.36 -0.12
C ILE A 431 13.66 22.29 0.23
N LEU A 432 13.30 21.55 1.28
CA LEU A 432 11.90 21.43 1.69
C LEU A 432 11.31 22.79 2.07
N GLN A 433 12.08 23.64 2.76
CA GLN A 433 11.66 24.99 3.10
C GLN A 433 11.48 25.88 1.87
N GLN A 434 12.40 25.81 0.90
CA GLN A 434 12.38 26.65 -0.29
C GLN A 434 11.22 26.31 -1.25
N TYR A 435 10.90 25.03 -1.38
CA TYR A 435 10.02 24.53 -2.44
C TYR A 435 8.67 23.97 -1.98
N ALA A 436 8.39 23.93 -0.68
CA ALA A 436 7.07 23.56 -0.16
C ALA A 436 5.96 24.41 -0.81
N GLY A 437 4.91 23.76 -1.32
CA GLY A 437 3.81 24.43 -2.02
C GLY A 437 4.09 24.76 -3.49
N CYS A 438 5.33 24.67 -3.98
CA CYS A 438 5.70 24.96 -5.37
C CYS A 438 6.08 23.74 -6.21
N LYS A 439 6.75 22.76 -5.59
CA LYS A 439 7.29 21.58 -6.27
C LYS A 439 6.86 20.32 -5.57
N ILE A 440 6.79 19.25 -6.35
CA ILE A 440 6.76 17.89 -5.84
C ILE A 440 8.21 17.43 -5.73
N ILE A 441 8.66 17.13 -4.52
CA ILE A 441 10.05 16.77 -4.23
C ILE A 441 10.21 15.27 -4.43
N TYR A 442 10.99 14.90 -5.43
CA TYR A 442 11.33 13.53 -5.75
C TYR A 442 12.63 13.14 -5.03
N PHE A 443 12.57 12.06 -4.26
CA PHE A 443 13.71 11.39 -3.65
C PHE A 443 14.04 10.15 -4.50
N PRO A 444 15.08 10.19 -5.36
CA PRO A 444 15.56 8.98 -6.02
C PRO A 444 15.99 7.93 -4.99
N ALA A 445 16.11 6.67 -5.42
CA ALA A 445 16.64 5.61 -4.58
C ALA A 445 17.96 5.99 -3.87
N GLY A 446 18.07 5.61 -2.60
CA GLY A 446 19.19 5.90 -1.74
C GLY A 446 18.80 5.96 -0.28
N THR A 447 19.80 5.86 0.59
CA THR A 447 19.68 6.09 2.02
C THR A 447 20.25 7.46 2.36
N TYR A 448 19.36 8.37 2.75
CA TYR A 448 19.64 9.74 3.16
C TYR A 448 19.87 9.76 4.67
N ILE A 449 21.12 9.92 5.09
CA ILE A 449 21.48 9.94 6.50
C ILE A 449 21.11 11.30 7.08
N VAL A 450 20.43 11.29 8.23
CA VAL A 450 20.05 12.52 8.93
C VAL A 450 20.48 12.47 10.39
N SER A 451 21.09 13.54 10.89
CA SER A 451 21.56 13.66 12.28
C SER A 451 20.71 14.61 13.12
N ASP A 452 19.71 15.26 12.51
CA ASP A 452 18.73 16.13 13.18
C ASP A 452 17.37 16.04 12.46
N THR A 453 16.35 16.68 13.03
CA THR A 453 14.97 16.66 12.52
C THR A 453 14.87 17.16 11.07
N ILE A 454 14.20 16.38 10.23
CA ILE A 454 13.68 16.84 8.93
C ILE A 454 12.29 17.45 9.16
N LEU A 455 12.18 18.76 9.02
CA LEU A 455 10.92 19.50 9.07
C LEU A 455 10.30 19.50 7.67
N ILE A 456 9.08 18.97 7.56
CA ILE A 456 8.27 18.99 6.34
C ILE A 456 7.25 20.13 6.50
N PRO A 457 7.40 21.26 5.79
CA PRO A 457 6.47 22.38 5.90
C PRO A 457 5.08 22.06 5.34
N PRO A 458 4.04 22.81 5.76
CA PRO A 458 2.76 22.81 5.04
C PRO A 458 2.93 23.18 3.57
N GLY A 459 2.19 22.50 2.69
CA GLY A 459 2.27 22.60 1.24
C GLY A 459 3.19 21.57 0.58
N SER A 460 4.00 20.84 1.34
CA SER A 460 4.92 19.85 0.79
C SER A 460 4.23 18.64 0.16
N ARG A 461 4.73 18.24 -1.01
CA ARG A 461 4.43 16.95 -1.64
C ARG A 461 5.76 16.26 -1.91
N ILE A 462 5.91 15.04 -1.40
CA ILE A 462 7.15 14.27 -1.42
C ILE A 462 6.83 12.88 -1.94
N THR A 463 7.64 12.39 -2.87
CA THR A 463 7.54 11.03 -3.40
C THR A 463 8.94 10.46 -3.59
N GLY A 464 9.09 9.13 -3.47
CA GLY A 464 10.36 8.46 -3.75
C GLY A 464 10.23 7.25 -4.67
N ASP A 465 11.36 6.61 -4.94
CA ASP A 465 11.38 5.24 -5.45
C ASP A 465 10.99 4.29 -4.31
N ALA A 466 9.80 3.69 -4.41
CA ALA A 466 9.17 2.97 -3.30
C ALA A 466 10.06 1.86 -2.72
N TRP A 467 10.17 1.85 -1.39
CA TRP A 467 11.04 0.97 -0.60
C TRP A 467 12.55 1.05 -0.92
N ALA A 468 12.97 1.89 -1.87
CA ALA A 468 14.37 2.15 -2.22
C ALA A 468 14.85 3.52 -1.73
N SER A 469 13.93 4.45 -1.44
CA SER A 469 14.21 5.79 -0.94
C SER A 469 14.01 5.83 0.57
N THR A 470 15.11 5.96 1.32
CA THR A 470 15.13 5.77 2.77
C THR A 470 15.70 6.99 3.47
N ILE A 471 14.98 7.57 4.42
CA ILE A 471 15.55 8.53 5.38
C ILE A 471 15.93 7.77 6.64
N SER A 472 17.19 7.89 7.06
CA SER A 472 17.74 7.09 8.16
C SER A 472 18.44 7.94 9.21
N ALA A 473 17.94 7.91 10.45
CA ALA A 473 18.50 8.67 11.56
C ALA A 473 19.80 8.08 12.11
N ILE A 474 20.73 8.96 12.47
CA ILE A 474 21.95 8.66 13.23
C ILE A 474 22.20 9.70 14.32
N GLY A 475 23.12 9.37 15.23
CA GLY A 475 23.78 10.33 16.08
C GLY A 475 23.07 10.63 17.39
N LYS A 476 23.77 11.41 18.22
CA LYS A 476 23.42 11.71 19.61
C LYS A 476 22.08 12.44 19.80
N THR A 477 21.61 13.15 18.78
CA THR A 477 20.33 13.91 18.81
C THR A 477 19.15 13.01 19.17
N PHE A 478 19.18 11.77 18.69
CA PHE A 478 18.10 10.80 18.88
C PHE A 478 18.40 9.75 19.95
N ALA A 479 19.56 9.81 20.61
CA ALA A 479 20.06 8.76 21.50
C ALA A 479 19.52 8.85 22.94
N ASP A 480 18.95 9.98 23.35
CA ASP A 480 18.44 10.18 24.71
C ASP A 480 16.97 9.74 24.83
N ALA A 481 16.74 8.55 25.38
CA ALA A 481 15.41 8.00 25.61
C ALA A 481 14.52 8.86 26.55
N LYS A 482 15.12 9.78 27.33
CA LYS A 482 14.37 10.70 28.22
C LYS A 482 13.93 11.98 27.50
N ASN A 483 14.59 12.33 26.41
CA ASN A 483 14.36 13.55 25.64
C ASN A 483 14.22 13.18 24.16
N LEU A 484 13.06 12.63 23.81
CA LEU A 484 12.79 12.17 22.44
C LEU A 484 12.74 13.34 21.46
N VAL A 485 13.46 13.21 20.35
CA VAL A 485 13.45 14.15 19.22
C VAL A 485 12.87 13.44 18.00
N ALA A 486 11.99 14.11 17.27
CA ALA A 486 11.41 13.56 16.06
C ALA A 486 12.45 13.53 14.93
N MET A 487 12.62 12.39 14.26
CA MET A 487 13.46 12.32 13.06
C MET A 487 12.80 13.09 11.91
N VAL A 488 11.48 12.91 11.75
CA VAL A 488 10.69 13.62 10.76
C VAL A 488 9.53 14.30 11.49
N LYS A 489 9.37 15.60 11.24
CA LYS A 489 8.33 16.44 11.82
C LYS A 489 7.48 17.02 10.70
N VAL A 490 6.21 16.61 10.63
CA VAL A 490 5.27 17.11 9.61
C VAL A 490 4.50 18.30 10.16
N GLY A 491 4.89 19.49 9.68
CA GLY A 491 4.40 20.77 10.14
C GLY A 491 4.83 21.15 11.56
N GLU A 492 4.78 22.45 11.84
CA GLU A 492 4.84 22.95 13.22
C GLU A 492 3.50 22.74 13.94
N ARG A 493 3.52 22.74 15.28
CA ARG A 493 2.29 22.60 16.07
C ARG A 493 1.27 23.66 15.67
N GLY A 494 0.06 23.21 15.32
CA GLY A 494 -1.03 24.10 14.91
C GLY A 494 -1.00 24.50 13.43
N SER A 495 -0.02 24.03 12.66
CA SER A 495 -0.03 24.21 11.21
C SER A 495 -1.21 23.47 10.56
N VAL A 496 -1.76 24.06 9.51
CA VAL A 496 -2.81 23.46 8.66
C VAL A 496 -2.39 23.67 7.21
N GLY A 497 -2.41 22.61 6.41
CA GLY A 497 -2.05 22.63 5.00
C GLY A 497 -1.88 21.23 4.44
N VAL A 498 -1.47 21.13 3.18
CA VAL A 498 -1.23 19.83 2.54
C VAL A 498 0.15 19.30 2.95
N ALA A 499 0.22 18.04 3.34
CA ALA A 499 1.48 17.29 3.38
C ALA A 499 1.20 15.91 2.79
N GLN A 500 1.76 15.62 1.62
CA GLN A 500 1.64 14.31 0.97
C GLN A 500 3.02 13.67 0.93
N ILE A 501 3.12 12.45 1.47
CA ILE A 501 4.37 11.68 1.53
C ILE A 501 4.03 10.27 1.03
N SER A 502 4.65 9.87 -0.07
CA SER A 502 4.50 8.54 -0.66
C SER A 502 5.85 7.90 -0.92
N ASP A 503 5.90 6.57 -0.93
CA ASP A 503 7.03 5.81 -1.47
C ASP A 503 8.39 6.08 -0.79
N LEU A 504 8.36 6.36 0.51
CA LEU A 504 9.54 6.51 1.37
C LEU A 504 9.57 5.43 2.47
N LEU A 505 10.78 5.03 2.86
CA LEU A 505 11.07 4.28 4.07
C LEU A 505 11.68 5.22 5.13
N LEU A 506 11.23 5.10 6.37
CA LEU A 506 11.78 5.84 7.51
C LEU A 506 12.38 4.82 8.48
N THR A 507 13.65 4.99 8.84
CA THR A 507 14.39 4.02 9.69
C THR A 507 15.51 4.71 10.47
N THR A 508 16.34 3.92 11.15
CA THR A 508 17.56 4.39 11.82
C THR A 508 18.76 3.56 11.37
N ALA A 509 19.94 4.17 11.30
CA ALA A 509 21.20 3.48 11.00
C ALA A 509 22.06 3.27 12.26
N ASP A 510 21.73 3.95 13.36
CA ASP A 510 22.30 3.72 14.69
C ASP A 510 21.35 2.92 15.60
N ILE A 511 21.91 2.38 16.69
CA ILE A 511 21.14 1.81 17.80
C ILE A 511 20.54 2.98 18.61
N LEU A 512 19.34 3.40 18.21
CA LEU A 512 18.58 4.47 18.85
C LEU A 512 17.46 3.89 19.73
N PRO A 513 17.15 4.53 20.88
CA PRO A 513 16.09 4.06 21.76
C PRO A 513 14.72 4.20 21.09
N GLY A 514 13.97 3.11 21.05
CA GLY A 514 12.62 3.09 20.50
C GLY A 514 11.83 1.89 21.00
N TRP A 515 10.59 2.11 21.41
CA TRP A 515 9.87 1.17 22.29
C TRP A 515 8.34 1.25 22.20
N ARG A 516 7.82 2.14 21.35
CA ARG A 516 6.39 2.43 21.12
C ARG A 516 6.08 2.30 19.64
N GLY A 517 4.87 1.85 19.34
CA GLY A 517 4.29 1.96 18.00
C GLY A 517 3.62 3.32 17.81
N ALA A 518 2.41 3.32 17.29
CA ALA A 518 1.65 4.55 17.03
C ALA A 518 1.04 5.12 18.31
N LEU A 519 1.40 6.36 18.65
CA LEU A 519 0.66 7.20 19.58
C LEU A 519 -0.21 8.18 18.79
N VAL A 520 -1.51 8.19 19.07
CA VAL A 520 -2.45 9.14 18.49
C VAL A 520 -3.07 9.95 19.62
N GLU A 521 -2.81 11.26 19.58
CA GLU A 521 -3.39 12.26 20.47
C GLU A 521 -4.27 13.27 19.70
N ALA A 522 -4.35 13.11 18.37
CA ALA A 522 -5.13 13.98 17.52
C ALA A 522 -6.63 13.89 17.85
N THR A 523 -7.28 15.04 17.90
CA THR A 523 -8.73 15.16 18.10
C THR A 523 -9.48 15.46 16.80
N GLN A 524 -8.75 15.75 15.72
CA GLN A 524 -9.28 15.90 14.38
C GLN A 524 -9.32 14.55 13.65
N GLY A 525 -9.96 14.52 12.48
CA GLY A 525 -10.08 13.32 11.66
C GLY A 525 -8.73 12.63 11.43
N THR A 526 -8.61 11.40 11.89
CA THR A 526 -7.42 10.54 11.70
C THR A 526 -7.87 9.23 11.09
N TRP A 527 -7.25 8.82 9.97
CA TRP A 527 -7.54 7.56 9.29
C TRP A 527 -6.28 6.70 9.24
N MET A 528 -6.37 5.47 9.71
CA MET A 528 -5.31 4.46 9.70
C MET A 528 -5.81 3.23 8.95
N ILE A 529 -5.57 3.18 7.63
CA ILE A 529 -6.13 2.14 6.77
C ILE A 529 -5.04 1.13 6.41
N GLY A 530 -5.24 -0.14 6.75
CA GLY A 530 -4.28 -1.22 6.49
C GLY A 530 -2.92 -1.00 7.17
N THR A 531 -2.93 -0.45 8.39
CA THR A 531 -1.69 -0.18 9.13
C THR A 531 -1.32 -1.36 10.03
N SER A 532 -0.02 -1.51 10.29
CA SER A 532 0.50 -2.45 11.28
C SER A 532 1.59 -1.79 12.12
N MET A 533 1.62 -2.17 13.40
CA MET A 533 2.65 -1.80 14.36
C MET A 533 3.01 -3.06 15.14
N GLU A 534 4.23 -3.54 14.98
CA GLU A 534 4.65 -4.87 15.47
C GLU A 534 5.89 -4.76 16.34
N TYR A 535 5.94 -5.61 17.36
CA TYR A 535 7.12 -5.84 18.19
C TYR A 535 7.61 -4.61 18.97
N HIS A 536 6.70 -3.70 19.29
CA HIS A 536 6.96 -2.58 20.20
C HIS A 536 6.72 -3.02 21.65
N VAL A 537 7.52 -2.54 22.59
CA VAL A 537 7.57 -3.07 23.95
C VAL A 537 6.38 -2.64 24.81
N LEU A 538 5.99 -1.36 24.77
CA LEU A 538 4.85 -0.88 25.57
C LEU A 538 3.51 -1.13 24.91
N TYR A 539 3.37 -0.61 23.70
CA TYR A 539 2.13 -0.61 22.95
C TYR A 539 2.44 -0.52 21.47
N HIS A 540 1.58 -1.13 20.67
CA HIS A 540 1.59 -1.04 19.22
C HIS A 540 0.74 0.14 18.74
N TYR A 541 -0.42 0.34 19.35
CA TYR A 541 -1.30 1.48 19.15
C TYR A 541 -1.75 2.01 20.52
N ASN A 542 -1.67 3.32 20.72
CA ASN A 542 -2.21 3.99 21.90
C ASN A 542 -2.97 5.24 21.47
N PHE A 543 -4.24 5.34 21.87
CA PHE A 543 -5.11 6.48 21.60
C PHE A 543 -5.30 7.26 22.90
N GLN A 544 -4.54 8.34 23.07
CA GLN A 544 -4.49 9.08 24.33
C GLN A 544 -5.18 10.43 24.16
N GLY A 545 -6.39 10.55 24.72
CA GLY A 545 -7.21 11.77 24.56
C GLY A 545 -7.64 12.06 23.12
N ALA A 546 -7.40 11.13 22.19
CA ALA A 546 -7.76 11.25 20.80
C ALA A 546 -9.28 11.22 20.58
N ALA A 547 -9.72 11.85 19.49
CA ALA A 547 -11.11 11.84 19.03
C ALA A 547 -11.13 11.77 17.50
N ASN A 548 -12.25 11.31 16.93
CA ASN A 548 -12.42 11.22 15.47
C ASN A 548 -11.34 10.36 14.79
N VAL A 549 -11.11 9.16 15.32
CA VAL A 549 -10.14 8.19 14.76
C VAL A 549 -10.87 7.03 14.08
N PHE A 550 -10.50 6.75 12.83
CA PHE A 550 -10.95 5.59 12.07
C PHE A 550 -9.74 4.67 11.77
N THR A 551 -9.86 3.38 12.09
CA THR A 551 -8.82 2.38 11.83
C THR A 551 -9.42 1.14 11.16
N ALA A 552 -8.82 0.70 10.05
CA ALA A 552 -9.40 -0.31 9.16
C ALA A 552 -8.37 -0.98 8.22
N LEU A 553 -7.86 -2.17 8.48
CA LEU A 553 -7.70 -2.80 9.78
C LEU A 553 -6.40 -2.28 10.46
N GLN A 554 -6.25 -2.63 11.73
CA GLN A 554 -4.98 -2.57 12.45
C GLN A 554 -4.50 -3.99 12.74
N GLN A 555 -3.19 -4.24 12.57
CA GLN A 555 -2.57 -5.52 12.90
C GLN A 555 -1.38 -5.29 13.83
N THR A 556 -1.15 -6.23 14.75
CA THR A 556 -0.08 -6.13 15.73
C THR A 556 0.42 -7.51 16.16
N GLU A 557 1.71 -7.61 16.50
CA GLU A 557 2.30 -8.77 17.18
C GLU A 557 3.20 -8.34 18.34
N MET A 558 3.14 -9.04 19.48
CA MET A 558 4.01 -8.75 20.63
C MET A 558 5.47 -9.14 20.34
N PRO A 559 6.47 -8.44 20.89
CA PRO A 559 7.86 -8.85 20.80
C PRO A 559 8.06 -10.27 21.37
N TYR A 560 8.60 -11.19 20.57
CA TYR A 560 8.68 -12.61 20.94
C TYR A 560 9.55 -12.92 22.16
N TRP A 561 10.43 -12.00 22.56
CA TRP A 561 11.30 -12.15 23.72
C TRP A 561 10.64 -11.71 25.05
N GLN A 562 9.53 -10.97 24.99
CA GLN A 562 8.90 -10.37 26.16
C GLN A 562 8.25 -11.47 27.02
N GLY A 563 8.65 -11.53 28.30
CA GLY A 563 8.11 -12.50 29.26
C GLY A 563 8.63 -13.94 29.11
N VAL A 564 9.40 -14.24 28.06
CA VAL A 564 10.08 -15.54 27.89
C VAL A 564 11.28 -15.66 28.84
N VAL A 565 12.02 -14.57 29.01
CA VAL A 565 13.10 -14.46 30.01
C VAL A 565 12.55 -13.71 31.24
N PRO A 566 12.68 -14.25 32.46
CA PRO A 566 12.24 -13.54 33.66
C PRO A 566 12.84 -12.13 33.74
N GLY A 567 12.00 -11.13 33.99
CA GLY A 567 12.42 -9.73 34.07
C GLY A 567 12.38 -8.95 32.76
N THR A 568 12.03 -9.56 31.62
CA THR A 568 11.90 -8.86 30.32
C THR A 568 10.47 -8.43 29.99
N LEU A 569 9.60 -8.28 30.99
CA LEU A 569 8.28 -7.69 30.78
C LEU A 569 8.40 -6.18 30.63
N ALA A 570 7.56 -5.59 29.78
CA ALA A 570 7.39 -4.14 29.71
C ALA A 570 7.21 -3.54 31.13
N PRO A 571 7.88 -2.43 31.46
CA PRO A 571 8.62 -1.54 30.55
C PRO A 571 10.10 -1.89 30.31
N TRP A 572 10.63 -3.04 30.79
CA TRP A 572 12.04 -3.40 30.60
C TRP A 572 12.47 -3.36 29.11
N PRO A 573 13.71 -2.92 28.78
CA PRO A 573 14.79 -2.44 29.66
C PRO A 573 14.63 -0.99 30.17
N TRP A 574 13.53 -0.31 29.89
CA TRP A 574 13.33 1.08 30.32
C TRP A 574 12.73 1.18 31.72
N THR A 575 13.11 2.23 32.45
CA THR A 575 12.68 2.47 33.84
C THR A 575 11.48 3.41 33.95
N GLN A 576 10.99 3.98 32.84
CA GLN A 576 9.88 4.93 32.83
C GLN A 576 8.89 4.62 31.70
N THR A 577 7.61 4.99 31.90
CA THR A 577 6.47 4.65 31.04
C THR A 577 5.85 5.83 30.29
N ARG A 578 6.40 7.06 30.40
CA ARG A 578 5.74 8.33 30.00
C ARG A 578 5.50 8.54 28.53
#